data_AF-A0A3M6YXH5-F1
#
_entry.id   AF-A0A3M6YXH5-F1
#
_cell.length_a   1.000
_cell.length_b   1.000
_cell.length_c   1.000
_cell.angle_alpha   90.00
_cell.angle_beta   90.00
_cell.angle_gamma   90.00
#
_symmetry.space_group_name_H-M   'P 1'
#
loop_
_entity.id
_entity.type
_entity.pdbx_description
1 polymer ?
#
loop_
_entity_poly.entity_id
_entity_poly.type
_entity_poly.pdbx_seq_one_letter_code
_entity_poly.pdbx_strand_id
1 'polypeptide(L)'
;ATLRSSENTRHFWASRSVDGESGTSFSRGARGTIFAQVYRPTAAMVYESEIQFTLDTICPWTYLAKRRLDRALEQIPSDAPVRFSVKYLPYQLYPEASQAGEDKYEWYKKSKYDDSEEKMKMYTTLMSAYGATEGIEYKFGGTVANTLQAHRLIQHFQEVKGVEVADKIVKSLYRQYFEEEKHPSSSDTLLRAATEAGVPESEAQAFIGDEDEGLMDVKMLIREQAGNGIDSVPYIVIEGKRRDLTLVGAKEVEEYVKALIQVIKESG
;
A
#
# COMPACT_ATOMS: atom_id res chain seq x y z
N ALA A 1 28.21 13.25 44.66
CA ALA A 1 29.45 12.71 45.25
C ALA A 1 29.96 11.64 44.29
N THR A 2 30.93 12.02 43.44
CA THR A 2 32.32 11.50 43.42
C THR A 2 32.43 10.15 42.70
N LEU A 3 33.28 9.87 41.71
CA LEU A 3 34.46 10.51 41.08
C LEU A 3 34.72 9.67 39.80
N ARG A 4 35.06 10.27 38.63
CA ARG A 4 36.40 10.27 37.97
C ARG A 4 37.04 8.87 37.79
N SER A 5 37.76 8.51 36.73
CA SER A 5 38.33 9.17 35.53
C SER A 5 39.26 8.14 34.86
N SER A 6 39.50 8.25 33.55
CA SER A 6 40.81 8.14 32.85
C SER A 6 40.52 7.84 31.36
N GLU A 7 40.78 8.69 30.36
CA GLU A 7 42.08 9.24 29.87
C GLU A 7 43.12 8.13 29.70
N ASN A 8 43.90 7.98 28.63
CA ASN A 8 44.26 8.76 27.45
C ASN A 8 45.34 7.89 26.75
N THR A 9 45.49 7.90 25.42
CA THR A 9 46.83 7.99 24.77
C THR A 9 46.75 8.06 23.24
N ARG A 10 47.43 9.09 22.71
CA ARG A 10 47.86 9.30 21.33
C ARG A 10 49.24 8.67 21.10
N HIS A 11 49.59 8.33 19.86
CA HIS A 11 50.88 8.59 19.18
C HIS A 11 50.75 8.20 17.69
N PHE A 12 50.88 9.09 16.69
CA PHE A 12 52.06 9.74 16.06
C PHE A 12 53.01 8.81 15.28
N TRP A 13 53.17 9.05 13.95
CA TRP A 13 54.35 9.03 13.06
C TRP A 13 53.84 9.47 11.65
N ALA A 14 54.13 10.67 11.09
CA ALA A 14 55.33 11.13 10.36
C ALA A 14 55.85 10.13 9.31
N SER A 15 56.31 10.45 8.08
CA SER A 15 56.39 11.61 7.18
C SER A 15 57.11 11.07 5.91
N ARG A 16 56.93 11.67 4.72
CA ARG A 16 57.99 11.95 3.72
C ARG A 16 57.43 12.47 2.39
N SER A 17 58.01 13.59 1.98
CA SER A 17 58.02 14.26 0.68
C SER A 17 59.20 13.78 -0.17
N VAL A 18 59.10 13.85 -1.50
CA VAL A 18 60.21 14.16 -2.44
C VAL A 18 59.64 14.87 -3.69
N ASP A 19 60.44 15.81 -4.18
CA ASP A 19 60.22 16.89 -5.15
C ASP A 19 60.35 16.54 -6.65
N GLY A 20 60.05 17.56 -7.49
CA GLY A 20 60.65 17.82 -8.81
C GLY A 20 59.74 17.52 -10.01
N GLU A 21 59.62 18.30 -11.09
CA GLU A 21 60.34 19.46 -11.59
C GLU A 21 59.51 20.21 -12.66
N SER A 22 59.99 21.41 -12.98
CA SER A 22 59.55 22.45 -13.91
C SER A 22 59.29 22.08 -15.38
N GLY A 23 58.42 22.85 -16.03
CA GLY A 23 58.35 22.98 -17.48
C GLY A 23 57.41 24.08 -17.96
N THR A 24 57.93 25.29 -18.15
CA THR A 24 57.25 26.42 -18.82
C THR A 24 57.33 26.29 -20.34
N SER A 25 56.21 26.43 -21.05
CA SER A 25 56.23 26.91 -22.44
C SER A 25 54.97 27.72 -22.76
N PHE A 26 55.20 28.99 -23.11
CA PHE A 26 54.24 29.92 -23.69
C PHE A 26 53.95 29.53 -25.14
N SER A 27 52.67 29.45 -25.53
CA SER A 27 52.26 29.63 -26.92
C SER A 27 50.95 30.40 -27.00
N ARG A 28 51.00 31.53 -27.72
CA ARG A 28 49.90 32.44 -28.01
C ARG A 28 48.87 31.81 -28.95
N GLY A 29 47.60 32.09 -28.68
CA GLY A 29 46.61 32.42 -29.70
C GLY A 29 45.75 31.28 -30.24
N ALA A 30 44.51 31.19 -29.75
CA ALA A 30 43.36 30.87 -30.59
C ALA A 30 42.10 31.47 -29.99
N ARG A 31 41.33 32.11 -30.87
CA ARG A 31 40.14 32.89 -30.58
C ARG A 31 38.98 31.98 -30.18
N GLY A 32 38.19 32.50 -29.25
CA GLY A 32 36.77 32.23 -29.01
C GLY A 32 36.14 31.00 -29.65
N THR A 33 35.78 30.04 -28.81
CA THR A 33 34.54 29.30 -29.00
C THR A 33 33.92 29.15 -27.63
N ILE A 34 32.92 29.98 -27.34
CA ILE A 34 32.04 29.79 -26.18
C ILE A 34 31.28 28.51 -26.51
N PHE A 35 31.72 27.38 -25.95
CA PHE A 35 30.87 26.20 -25.90
C PHE A 35 29.70 26.58 -25.00
N ALA A 36 28.55 26.82 -25.63
CA ALA A 36 27.28 26.81 -24.93
C ALA A 36 27.19 25.44 -24.27
N GLN A 37 27.43 25.41 -22.96
CA GLN A 37 27.19 24.24 -22.14
C GLN A 37 25.71 23.96 -22.28
N VAL A 38 25.38 22.98 -23.11
CA VAL A 38 24.03 22.44 -23.22
C VAL A 38 23.68 22.00 -21.81
N TYR A 39 22.86 22.82 -21.14
CA TYR A 39 22.28 22.49 -19.86
C TYR A 39 21.40 21.28 -20.13
N ARG A 40 21.97 20.07 -19.96
CA ARG A 40 21.16 18.87 -19.85
C ARG A 40 20.31 19.12 -18.61
N PRO A 41 18.97 19.18 -18.73
CA PRO A 41 18.15 19.19 -17.53
C PRO A 41 18.56 17.94 -16.76
N THR A 42 19.06 18.13 -15.55
CA THR A 42 19.05 17.06 -14.54
C THR A 42 17.65 16.48 -14.61
N ALA A 43 17.53 15.17 -14.85
CA ALA A 43 16.24 14.47 -14.79
C ALA A 43 15.52 15.01 -13.56
N ALA A 44 14.40 15.71 -13.76
CA ALA A 44 13.67 16.32 -12.66
C ALA A 44 13.43 15.21 -11.65
N MET A 45 13.88 15.40 -10.40
CA MET A 45 13.70 14.36 -9.39
C MET A 45 12.21 14.12 -9.24
N VAL A 46 11.78 12.93 -9.62
CA VAL A 46 10.40 12.49 -9.49
C VAL A 46 10.13 12.33 -8.00
N TYR A 47 9.11 13.00 -7.50
CA TYR A 47 8.68 12.81 -6.12
C TYR A 47 7.93 11.48 -6.03
N GLU A 48 8.39 10.57 -5.19
CA GLU A 48 7.67 9.34 -4.88
C GLU A 48 6.66 9.66 -3.77
N SER A 49 5.38 9.38 -4.00
CA SER A 49 4.27 9.65 -3.09
C SER A 49 3.61 8.34 -2.70
N GLU A 50 3.73 7.94 -1.44
CA GLU A 50 3.05 6.76 -0.93
C GLU A 50 1.56 7.04 -0.67
N ILE A 51 0.70 6.15 -1.13
CA ILE A 51 -0.73 6.12 -0.81
C ILE A 51 -0.94 4.98 0.18
N GLN A 52 -1.18 5.32 1.44
CA GLN A 52 -1.56 4.36 2.46
C GLN A 52 -3.05 4.07 2.33
N PHE A 53 -3.38 2.81 2.06
CA PHE A 53 -4.74 2.32 1.89
C PHE A 53 -5.06 1.35 3.03
N THR A 54 -5.74 1.85 4.06
CA THR A 54 -6.18 1.01 5.18
C THR A 54 -7.48 0.30 4.82
N LEU A 55 -7.48 -1.04 4.90
CA LEU A 55 -8.58 -1.89 4.41
C LEU A 55 -8.89 -3.08 5.31
N ASP A 56 -10.05 -3.68 5.06
CA ASP A 56 -10.35 -5.05 5.44
C ASP A 56 -10.86 -5.83 4.23
N THR A 57 -10.39 -7.05 4.00
CA THR A 57 -10.63 -7.80 2.75
C THR A 57 -12.09 -8.23 2.60
N ILE A 58 -12.88 -8.17 3.67
CA ILE A 58 -14.32 -8.45 3.69
C ILE A 58 -15.20 -7.19 3.63
N CYS A 59 -14.60 -5.99 3.56
CA CYS A 59 -15.35 -4.74 3.46
C CYS A 59 -15.65 -4.39 1.99
N PRO A 60 -16.91 -4.39 1.54
CA PRO A 60 -17.24 -4.12 0.14
C PRO A 60 -16.86 -2.69 -0.28
N TRP A 61 -16.96 -1.72 0.64
CA TRP A 61 -16.58 -0.34 0.37
C TRP A 61 -15.07 -0.19 0.09
N THR A 62 -14.23 -1.04 0.68
CA THR A 62 -12.79 -1.04 0.39
C THR A 62 -12.49 -1.59 -1.00
N TYR A 63 -13.23 -2.59 -1.48
CA TYR A 63 -13.11 -3.05 -2.86
C TYR A 63 -13.56 -1.97 -3.85
N LEU A 64 -14.71 -1.34 -3.59
CA LEU A 64 -15.21 -0.23 -4.42
C LEU A 64 -14.20 0.93 -4.48
N ALA A 65 -13.70 1.39 -3.33
CA ALA A 65 -12.70 2.45 -3.26
C ALA A 65 -11.41 2.09 -3.99
N LYS A 66 -10.99 0.82 -3.91
CA LYS A 66 -9.79 0.37 -4.62
C LYS A 66 -9.95 0.47 -6.13
N ARG A 67 -11.09 0.03 -6.67
CA ARG A 67 -11.39 0.14 -8.10
C ARG A 67 -11.42 1.60 -8.57
N ARG A 68 -12.01 2.48 -7.75
CA ARG A 68 -12.07 3.91 -8.05
C ARG A 68 -10.71 4.60 -7.97
N LEU A 69 -9.89 4.23 -6.98
CA LEU A 69 -8.51 4.72 -6.86
C LEU A 69 -7.66 4.27 -8.06
N ASP A 70 -7.78 3.02 -8.51
CA ASP A 70 -7.07 2.52 -9.69
C ASP A 70 -7.43 3.33 -10.95
N ARG A 71 -8.72 3.56 -11.18
CA ARG A 71 -9.19 4.41 -12.29
C ARG A 71 -8.73 5.86 -12.18
N ALA A 72 -8.56 6.38 -10.96
CA ALA A 72 -8.03 7.71 -10.74
C ALA A 72 -6.54 7.80 -11.05
N LEU A 73 -5.76 6.78 -10.65
CA LEU A 73 -4.33 6.67 -10.95
C LEU A 73 -4.08 6.54 -12.47
N GLU A 74 -4.94 5.82 -13.20
CA GLU A 74 -4.89 5.72 -14.67
C GLU A 74 -5.08 7.07 -15.38
N GLN A 75 -5.72 8.04 -14.73
CA GLN A 75 -5.94 9.38 -15.27
C GLN A 75 -4.76 10.34 -15.03
N ILE A 76 -3.77 9.93 -14.23
CA ILE A 76 -2.58 10.74 -13.99
C ILE A 76 -1.64 10.65 -15.20
N PRO A 77 -1.21 11.78 -15.79
CA PRO A 77 -0.28 11.77 -16.92
C PRO A 77 1.01 11.01 -16.59
N SER A 78 1.47 10.17 -17.52
CA SER A 78 2.68 9.36 -17.33
C SER A 78 3.97 10.18 -17.18
N ASP A 79 3.94 11.44 -17.62
CA ASP A 79 5.01 12.44 -17.49
C ASP A 79 4.86 13.34 -16.26
N ALA A 80 3.90 13.06 -15.37
CA ALA A 80 3.77 13.78 -14.12
C ALA A 80 5.07 13.70 -13.29
N PRO A 81 5.45 14.79 -12.59
CA PRO A 81 6.65 14.82 -11.76
C PRO A 81 6.52 14.03 -10.45
N VAL A 82 5.42 13.29 -10.28
CA VAL A 82 5.13 12.46 -9.10
C VAL A 82 4.85 11.04 -9.55
N ARG A 83 5.41 10.07 -8.86
CA ARG A 83 5.05 8.65 -8.97
C ARG A 83 4.31 8.25 -7.71
N PHE A 84 3.19 7.55 -7.88
CA PHE A 84 2.36 7.09 -6.79
C PHE A 84 2.51 5.58 -6.61
N SER A 85 2.65 5.14 -5.36
CA SER A 85 2.66 3.73 -4.97
C SER A 85 1.62 3.47 -3.89
N VAL A 86 0.90 2.35 -3.95
CA VAL A 86 -0.15 2.05 -2.97
C VAL A 86 0.37 1.03 -1.95
N LYS A 87 0.49 1.46 -0.69
CA LYS A 87 0.82 0.59 0.44
C LYS A 87 -0.45 0.22 1.20
N TYR A 88 -0.62 -1.05 1.52
CA TYR A 88 -1.79 -1.54 2.23
C TYR A 88 -1.52 -1.63 3.73
N LEU A 89 -2.49 -1.17 4.52
CA LEU A 89 -2.45 -1.23 5.98
C LEU A 89 -3.64 -2.06 6.50
N PRO A 90 -3.41 -2.95 7.47
CA PRO A 90 -4.44 -3.88 7.91
C PRO A 90 -5.43 -3.23 8.88
N TYR A 91 -6.72 -3.55 8.69
CA TYR A 91 -7.80 -3.27 9.62
C TYR A 91 -8.73 -4.48 9.67
N GLN A 92 -9.29 -4.80 10.84
CA GLN A 92 -10.31 -5.84 10.97
C GLN A 92 -11.64 -5.23 11.44
N LEU A 93 -12.67 -5.35 10.61
CA LEU A 93 -14.04 -5.00 11.00
C LEU A 93 -14.53 -5.90 12.13
N TYR A 94 -14.15 -7.18 12.08
CA TYR A 94 -14.60 -8.21 13.03
C TYR A 94 -13.40 -9.03 13.52
N PRO A 95 -12.55 -8.48 14.41
CA PRO A 95 -11.37 -9.19 14.91
C PRO A 95 -11.72 -10.47 15.68
N GLU A 96 -12.93 -10.53 16.27
CA GLU A 96 -13.45 -11.68 17.01
C GLU A 96 -14.19 -12.71 16.14
N ALA A 97 -14.30 -12.47 14.82
CA ALA A 97 -14.93 -13.45 13.93
C ALA A 97 -14.16 -14.77 13.97
N SER A 98 -14.87 -15.90 13.93
CA SER A 98 -14.24 -17.21 13.92
C SER A 98 -13.58 -17.54 12.57
N GLN A 99 -12.63 -18.46 12.58
CA GLN A 99 -11.99 -18.93 11.34
C GLN A 99 -12.89 -19.86 10.52
N ALA A 100 -13.82 -20.59 11.16
CA ALA A 100 -14.82 -21.38 10.44
C ALA A 100 -15.86 -20.49 9.75
N GLY A 101 -16.12 -19.33 10.34
CA GLY A 101 -17.05 -18.32 9.85
C GLY A 101 -18.51 -18.71 9.97
N GLU A 102 -19.36 -17.83 9.42
CA GLU A 102 -20.81 -17.96 9.38
C GLU A 102 -21.31 -17.66 7.96
N ASP A 103 -22.50 -18.15 7.60
CA ASP A 103 -23.12 -17.80 6.31
C ASP A 103 -23.22 -16.28 6.17
N LYS A 104 -22.63 -15.74 5.10
CA LYS A 104 -22.48 -14.30 4.91
C LYS A 104 -23.82 -13.59 4.87
N TYR A 105 -24.78 -14.12 4.13
CA TYR A 105 -26.07 -13.46 3.94
C TYR A 105 -26.84 -13.41 5.25
N GLU A 106 -26.97 -14.56 5.93
CA GLU A 106 -27.68 -14.67 7.20
C GLU A 106 -27.01 -13.87 8.32
N TRP A 107 -25.68 -13.87 8.36
CA TRP A 107 -24.92 -13.09 9.32
C TRP A 107 -25.15 -11.59 9.16
N TYR A 108 -25.04 -11.05 7.93
CA TYR A 108 -25.30 -9.63 7.68
C TYR A 108 -26.74 -9.26 8.01
N LYS A 109 -27.71 -10.08 7.58
CA LYS A 109 -29.13 -9.86 7.85
C LYS A 109 -29.39 -9.71 9.36
N LYS A 110 -28.89 -10.66 10.17
CA LYS A 110 -29.07 -10.66 11.63
C LYS A 110 -28.29 -9.56 12.33
N SER A 111 -27.02 -9.39 12.00
CA SER A 111 -26.09 -8.54 12.76
C SER A 111 -26.09 -7.08 12.34
N LYS A 112 -26.52 -6.76 11.11
CA LYS A 112 -26.46 -5.39 10.56
C LYS A 112 -27.80 -4.82 10.13
N TYR A 113 -28.80 -5.67 9.91
CA TYR A 113 -30.06 -5.27 9.30
C TYR A 113 -31.29 -5.73 10.10
N ASP A 114 -31.15 -5.91 11.41
CA ASP A 114 -32.23 -6.25 12.35
C ASP A 114 -33.04 -7.49 11.93
N ASP A 115 -32.37 -8.48 11.34
CA ASP A 115 -32.97 -9.70 10.77
C ASP A 115 -34.04 -9.43 9.67
N SER A 116 -33.96 -8.26 9.01
CA SER A 116 -34.90 -7.83 7.99
C SER A 116 -34.44 -8.18 6.57
N GLU A 117 -35.19 -9.06 5.92
CA GLU A 117 -35.01 -9.43 4.52
C GLU A 117 -35.14 -8.22 3.58
N GLU A 118 -36.02 -7.27 3.88
CA GLU A 118 -36.21 -6.05 3.10
C GLU A 118 -34.97 -5.16 3.15
N LYS A 119 -34.46 -4.88 4.36
CA LYS A 119 -33.24 -4.08 4.53
C LYS A 119 -32.03 -4.75 3.88
N MET A 120 -31.91 -6.07 3.99
CA MET A 120 -30.85 -6.82 3.32
C MET A 120 -30.96 -6.71 1.79
N LYS A 121 -32.15 -6.85 1.21
CA LYS A 121 -32.39 -6.64 -0.23
C LYS A 121 -32.07 -5.23 -0.70
N MET A 122 -32.41 -4.20 0.10
CA MET A 122 -32.04 -2.81 -0.22
C MET A 122 -30.52 -2.66 -0.27
N TYR A 123 -29.81 -3.21 0.71
CA TYR A 123 -28.36 -3.21 0.74
C TYR A 123 -27.74 -3.94 -0.46
N THR A 124 -28.18 -5.16 -0.78
CA THR A 124 -27.63 -5.90 -1.91
C THR A 124 -27.89 -5.19 -3.23
N THR A 125 -29.09 -4.63 -3.42
CA THR A 125 -29.45 -3.85 -4.62
C THR A 125 -28.56 -2.63 -4.77
N LEU A 126 -28.36 -1.87 -3.69
CA LEU A 126 -27.50 -0.69 -3.68
C LEU A 126 -26.04 -1.06 -3.99
N MET A 127 -25.50 -2.07 -3.32
CA MET A 127 -24.12 -2.50 -3.53
C MET A 127 -23.90 -3.05 -4.94
N SER A 128 -24.85 -3.82 -5.50
CA SER A 128 -24.78 -4.25 -6.90
C SER A 128 -24.77 -3.09 -7.88
N ALA A 129 -25.57 -2.04 -7.63
CA ALA A 129 -25.58 -0.85 -8.48
C ALA A 129 -24.22 -0.12 -8.46
N TYR A 130 -23.62 0.09 -7.28
CA TYR A 130 -22.27 0.66 -7.16
C TYR A 130 -21.19 -0.24 -7.76
N GLY A 131 -21.30 -1.56 -7.57
CA GLY A 131 -20.35 -2.52 -8.14
C GLY A 131 -20.36 -2.47 -9.66
N ALA A 132 -21.56 -2.47 -10.26
CA ALA A 132 -21.72 -2.45 -11.71
C ALA A 132 -21.06 -1.24 -12.38
N THR A 133 -21.06 -0.05 -11.74
CA THR A 133 -20.39 1.14 -12.30
C THR A 133 -18.86 1.02 -12.30
N GLU A 134 -18.29 0.13 -11.49
CA GLU A 134 -16.84 -0.11 -11.37
C GLU A 134 -16.41 -1.50 -11.91
N GLY A 135 -17.34 -2.22 -12.56
CA GLY A 135 -17.11 -3.56 -13.10
C GLY A 135 -16.92 -4.64 -12.03
N ILE A 136 -17.55 -4.49 -10.87
CA ILE A 136 -17.58 -5.49 -9.79
C ILE A 136 -18.92 -6.24 -9.82
N GLU A 137 -18.89 -7.57 -9.91
CA GLU A 137 -20.09 -8.40 -9.79
C GLU A 137 -20.28 -8.89 -8.34
N TYR A 138 -20.81 -8.02 -7.46
CA TYR A 138 -21.02 -8.39 -6.07
C TYR A 138 -21.98 -9.58 -5.91
N LYS A 139 -21.48 -10.61 -5.24
CA LYS A 139 -22.21 -11.77 -4.74
C LYS A 139 -22.25 -11.77 -3.22
N PHE A 140 -23.42 -12.12 -2.69
CA PHE A 140 -23.73 -11.96 -1.27
C PHE A 140 -23.79 -13.29 -0.51
N GLY A 141 -23.55 -14.44 -1.16
CA GLY A 141 -23.36 -15.73 -0.49
C GLY A 141 -21.91 -15.97 -0.04
N GLY A 142 -21.60 -17.18 0.41
CA GLY A 142 -20.30 -17.53 0.99
C GLY A 142 -20.25 -17.29 2.49
N THR A 143 -19.08 -16.96 3.03
CA THR A 143 -18.81 -17.03 4.48
C THR A 143 -18.17 -15.74 5.01
N VAL A 144 -18.68 -15.17 6.09
CA VAL A 144 -17.97 -14.15 6.88
C VAL A 144 -17.08 -14.86 7.90
N ALA A 145 -15.79 -14.56 7.91
CA ALA A 145 -14.81 -15.17 8.81
C ALA A 145 -13.67 -14.21 9.12
N ASN A 146 -12.78 -14.62 10.02
CA ASN A 146 -11.61 -13.84 10.41
C ASN A 146 -10.70 -13.52 9.21
N THR A 147 -10.24 -12.27 9.10
CA THR A 147 -9.38 -11.80 8.00
C THR A 147 -7.90 -11.71 8.34
N LEU A 148 -7.49 -12.09 9.55
CA LEU A 148 -6.12 -11.90 10.03
C LEU A 148 -5.09 -12.60 9.14
N GLN A 149 -5.41 -13.82 8.67
CA GLN A 149 -4.52 -14.57 7.78
C GLN A 149 -4.39 -13.93 6.39
N ALA A 150 -5.44 -13.28 5.90
CA ALA A 150 -5.37 -12.50 4.67
C ALA A 150 -4.47 -11.28 4.83
N HIS A 151 -4.59 -10.58 5.97
CA HIS A 151 -3.72 -9.45 6.30
C HIS A 151 -2.26 -9.86 6.51
N ARG A 152 -1.99 -11.02 7.12
CA ARG A 152 -0.65 -11.63 7.20
C ARG A 152 -0.04 -11.85 5.82
N LEU A 153 -0.80 -12.46 4.91
CA LEU A 153 -0.36 -12.71 3.54
C LEU A 153 -0.01 -11.40 2.81
N ILE A 154 -0.90 -10.41 2.87
CA ILE A 154 -0.70 -9.10 2.23
C ILE A 154 0.56 -8.43 2.79
N GLN A 155 0.67 -8.32 4.12
CA GLN A 155 1.79 -7.63 4.77
C GLN A 155 3.13 -8.33 4.49
N HIS A 156 3.20 -9.65 4.62
CA HIS A 156 4.44 -10.38 4.37
C HIS A 156 4.94 -10.17 2.93
N PHE A 157 4.08 -10.39 1.94
CA PHE A 157 4.49 -10.26 0.54
C PHE A 157 4.68 -8.81 0.09
N GLN A 158 4.02 -7.85 0.75
CA GLN A 158 4.30 -6.43 0.56
C GLN A 158 5.75 -6.09 0.96
N GLU A 159 6.22 -6.58 2.11
CA GLU A 159 7.59 -6.30 2.58
C GLU A 159 8.66 -7.06 1.77
N VAL A 160 8.41 -8.32 1.42
CA VAL A 160 9.44 -9.16 0.78
C VAL A 160 9.46 -9.07 -0.75
N LYS A 161 8.36 -8.68 -1.40
CA LYS A 161 8.24 -8.63 -2.88
C LYS A 161 7.80 -7.26 -3.41
N GLY A 162 7.39 -6.34 -2.56
CA GLY A 162 6.97 -4.99 -2.94
C GLY A 162 5.45 -4.82 -3.12
N VAL A 163 5.05 -3.56 -3.23
CA VAL A 163 3.64 -3.12 -3.25
C VAL A 163 2.87 -3.60 -4.47
N GLU A 164 3.53 -3.86 -5.60
CA GLU A 164 2.89 -4.37 -6.82
C GLU A 164 2.43 -5.82 -6.67
N VAL A 165 3.17 -6.64 -5.90
CA VAL A 165 2.75 -8.01 -5.57
C VAL A 165 1.60 -7.97 -4.57
N ALA A 166 1.68 -7.11 -3.55
CA ALA A 166 0.60 -6.90 -2.61
C ALA A 166 -0.69 -6.43 -3.30
N ASP A 167 -0.61 -5.53 -4.28
CA ASP A 167 -1.75 -5.06 -5.07
C ASP A 167 -2.47 -6.21 -5.79
N LYS A 168 -1.72 -7.12 -6.42
CA LYS A 168 -2.28 -8.30 -7.08
C LYS A 168 -2.94 -9.25 -6.07
N ILE A 169 -2.32 -9.47 -4.90
CA ILE A 169 -2.89 -10.28 -3.82
C ILE A 169 -4.22 -9.67 -3.37
N VAL A 170 -4.25 -8.38 -3.03
CA VAL A 170 -5.46 -7.67 -2.60
C VAL A 170 -6.57 -7.76 -3.64
N LYS A 171 -6.26 -7.52 -4.92
CA LYS A 171 -7.23 -7.66 -6.03
C LYS A 171 -7.76 -9.08 -6.17
N SER A 172 -6.91 -10.09 -6.02
CA SER A 172 -7.33 -11.49 -6.05
C SER A 172 -8.23 -11.83 -4.87
N LEU A 173 -7.87 -11.43 -3.65
CA LEU A 173 -8.67 -11.68 -2.45
C LEU A 173 -10.06 -11.03 -2.53
N TYR A 174 -10.14 -9.78 -3.01
CA TYR A 174 -11.43 -9.12 -3.22
C TYR A 174 -12.30 -9.88 -4.23
N ARG A 175 -11.75 -10.25 -5.40
CA ARG A 175 -12.47 -10.99 -6.42
C ARG A 175 -12.96 -12.34 -5.89
N GLN A 176 -12.09 -13.09 -5.22
CA GLN A 176 -12.43 -14.38 -4.63
C GLN A 176 -13.57 -14.27 -3.59
N TYR A 177 -13.53 -13.27 -2.71
CA TYR A 177 -14.54 -13.10 -1.67
C TYR A 177 -15.87 -12.51 -2.20
N PHE A 178 -15.80 -11.47 -3.02
CA PHE A 178 -16.96 -10.71 -3.45
C PHE A 178 -17.61 -11.21 -4.73
N GLU A 179 -16.88 -11.91 -5.60
CA GLU A 179 -17.39 -12.32 -6.93
C GLU A 179 -17.42 -13.85 -7.09
N GLU A 180 -16.70 -14.58 -6.23
CA GLU A 180 -16.62 -16.05 -6.27
C GLU A 180 -17.07 -16.73 -4.96
N GLU A 181 -17.53 -15.94 -3.97
CA GLU A 181 -18.10 -16.41 -2.70
C GLU A 181 -17.16 -17.33 -1.90
N LYS A 182 -15.84 -17.13 -2.05
CA LYS A 182 -14.82 -17.90 -1.33
C LYS A 182 -14.65 -17.42 0.10
N HIS A 183 -14.16 -18.32 0.95
CA HIS A 183 -13.75 -17.99 2.31
C HIS A 183 -12.66 -16.91 2.27
N PRO A 184 -12.71 -15.86 3.12
CA PRO A 184 -11.81 -14.71 2.99
C PRO A 184 -10.34 -15.02 3.33
N SER A 185 -10.10 -16.13 4.03
CA SER A 185 -8.79 -16.43 4.62
C SER A 185 -8.48 -17.93 4.71
N SER A 186 -9.13 -18.79 3.90
CA SER A 186 -8.77 -20.21 3.87
C SER A 186 -7.44 -20.40 3.16
N SER A 187 -6.71 -21.47 3.47
CA SER A 187 -5.43 -21.78 2.82
C SER A 187 -5.53 -21.79 1.29
N ASP A 188 -6.61 -22.33 0.73
CA ASP A 188 -6.85 -22.32 -0.73
C ASP A 188 -7.01 -20.90 -1.29
N THR A 189 -7.78 -20.03 -0.62
CA THR A 189 -7.97 -18.64 -1.04
C THR A 189 -6.64 -17.88 -1.01
N LEU A 190 -5.87 -18.04 0.07
CA LEU A 190 -4.58 -17.38 0.27
C LEU A 190 -3.54 -17.87 -0.75
N LEU A 191 -3.46 -19.17 -0.97
CA LEU A 191 -2.53 -19.78 -1.92
C LEU A 191 -2.82 -19.32 -3.35
N ARG A 192 -4.10 -19.29 -3.75
CA ARG A 192 -4.50 -18.79 -5.06
C ARG A 192 -4.18 -17.30 -5.21
N ALA A 193 -4.42 -16.49 -4.18
CA ALA A 193 -4.11 -15.06 -4.23
C ALA A 193 -2.61 -14.80 -4.42
N ALA A 194 -1.76 -15.53 -3.69
CA ALA A 194 -0.30 -15.40 -3.80
C ALA A 194 0.21 -15.87 -5.17
N THR A 195 -0.25 -17.02 -5.66
CA THR A 195 0.22 -17.57 -6.94
C THR A 195 -0.25 -16.75 -8.14
N GLU A 196 -1.49 -16.23 -8.14
CA GLU A 196 -1.96 -15.26 -9.16
C GLU A 196 -1.13 -13.96 -9.15
N ALA A 197 -0.56 -13.58 -8.00
CA ALA A 197 0.33 -12.42 -7.88
C ALA A 197 1.77 -12.68 -8.38
N GLY A 198 2.10 -13.94 -8.69
CA GLY A 198 3.43 -14.35 -9.15
C GLY A 198 4.36 -14.86 -8.04
N VAL A 199 3.85 -15.10 -6.83
CA VAL A 199 4.60 -15.75 -5.75
C VAL A 199 4.74 -17.24 -6.08
N PRO A 200 5.93 -17.84 -5.99
CA PRO A 200 6.10 -19.29 -6.15
C PRO A 200 5.22 -20.07 -5.18
N GLU A 201 4.55 -21.12 -5.67
CA GLU A 201 3.60 -21.91 -4.88
C GLU A 201 4.23 -22.46 -3.59
N SER A 202 5.46 -22.97 -3.67
CA SER A 202 6.17 -23.50 -2.49
C SER A 202 6.48 -22.42 -1.44
N GLU A 203 6.76 -21.19 -1.88
CA GLU A 203 7.00 -20.06 -0.99
C GLU A 203 5.70 -19.65 -0.29
N ALA A 204 4.60 -19.55 -1.06
CA ALA A 204 3.28 -19.25 -0.51
C ALA A 204 2.80 -20.33 0.47
N GLN A 205 2.96 -21.62 0.13
CA GLN A 205 2.59 -22.74 1.01
C GLN A 205 3.40 -22.74 2.31
N ALA A 206 4.70 -22.44 2.25
CA ALA A 206 5.53 -22.35 3.44
C ALA A 206 5.03 -21.27 4.40
N PHE A 207 4.78 -20.06 3.90
CA PHE A 207 4.26 -18.96 4.71
C PHE A 207 2.84 -19.23 5.25
N ILE A 208 1.95 -19.80 4.44
CA ILE A 208 0.58 -20.11 4.86
C ILE A 208 0.56 -21.22 5.91
N GLY A 209 1.49 -22.18 5.82
CA GLY A 209 1.60 -23.30 6.77
C GLY A 209 2.21 -22.92 8.12
N ASP A 210 3.01 -21.86 8.18
CA ASP A 210 3.48 -21.28 9.44
C ASP A 210 2.47 -20.21 9.89
N GLU A 211 1.62 -20.53 10.86
CA GLU A 211 0.60 -19.59 11.34
C GLU A 211 1.15 -18.45 12.24
N ASP A 212 2.42 -18.54 12.66
CA ASP A 212 3.06 -17.60 13.58
C ASP A 212 3.88 -16.51 12.86
N GLU A 213 4.44 -16.80 11.69
CA GLU A 213 5.30 -15.87 10.93
C GLU A 213 4.63 -14.50 10.64
N GLY A 214 5.15 -13.40 11.17
CA GLY A 214 4.55 -12.07 10.96
C GLY A 214 3.17 -11.86 11.61
N LEU A 215 2.69 -12.81 12.43
CA LEU A 215 1.41 -12.69 13.16
C LEU A 215 1.41 -11.50 14.13
N MET A 216 2.51 -11.33 14.88
CA MET A 216 2.63 -10.22 15.83
C MET A 216 2.76 -8.87 15.13
N ASP A 217 3.47 -8.82 14.01
CA ASP A 217 3.65 -7.60 13.23
C ASP A 217 2.30 -7.08 12.72
N VAL A 218 1.47 -7.95 12.13
CA VAL A 218 0.13 -7.56 11.67
C VAL A 218 -0.78 -7.15 12.84
N LYS A 219 -0.73 -7.85 13.98
CA LYS A 219 -1.49 -7.44 15.17
C LYS A 219 -1.05 -6.07 15.69
N MET A 220 0.23 -5.74 15.62
CA MET A 220 0.75 -4.43 15.98
C MET A 220 0.29 -3.35 14.99
N LEU A 221 0.36 -3.61 13.68
CA LEU A 221 -0.13 -2.69 12.66
C LEU A 221 -1.62 -2.38 12.79
N ILE A 222 -2.45 -3.40 13.08
CA ILE A 222 -3.90 -3.19 13.35
C ILE A 222 -4.10 -2.30 14.58
N ARG A 223 -3.34 -2.52 15.65
CA ARG A 223 -3.39 -1.69 16.87
C ARG A 223 -2.92 -0.26 16.61
N GLU A 224 -1.93 -0.09 15.75
CA GLU A 224 -1.44 1.22 15.33
C GLU A 224 -2.52 2.00 14.60
N GLN A 225 -3.28 1.37 13.69
CA GLN A 225 -4.40 2.05 13.01
C GLN A 225 -5.44 2.56 14.02
N ALA A 226 -5.79 1.74 15.02
CA ALA A 226 -6.69 2.15 16.10
C ALA A 226 -6.09 3.28 16.95
N GLY A 227 -4.80 3.22 17.27
CA GLY A 227 -4.07 4.27 17.99
C GLY A 227 -4.01 5.61 17.24
N ASN A 228 -4.01 5.55 15.90
CA ASN A 228 -4.10 6.71 15.01
C ASN A 228 -5.54 7.26 14.85
N GLY A 229 -6.52 6.68 15.57
CA GLY A 229 -7.91 7.12 15.54
C GLY A 229 -8.69 6.67 14.30
N ILE A 230 -8.19 5.67 13.57
CA ILE A 230 -8.91 5.07 12.44
C ILE A 230 -9.94 4.07 12.99
N ASP A 231 -11.22 4.38 12.82
CA ASP A 231 -12.36 3.59 13.32
C ASP A 231 -13.22 2.99 12.19
N SER A 232 -12.85 3.26 10.94
CA SER A 232 -13.60 2.85 9.75
C SER A 232 -12.68 2.73 8.53
N VAL A 233 -13.09 1.88 7.59
CA VAL A 233 -12.39 1.66 6.31
C VAL A 233 -13.38 1.75 5.14
N PRO A 234 -12.93 2.16 3.94
CA PRO A 234 -11.55 2.53 3.58
C PRO A 234 -11.11 3.87 4.17
N TYR A 235 -9.85 3.93 4.60
CA TYR A 235 -9.19 5.15 5.05
C TYR A 235 -7.90 5.30 4.23
N ILE A 236 -7.82 6.38 3.45
CA ILE A 236 -6.76 6.56 2.45
C ILE A 236 -5.99 7.83 2.77
N VAL A 237 -4.68 7.71 2.97
CA VAL A 237 -3.76 8.83 3.14
C VAL A 237 -2.85 8.89 1.94
N ILE A 238 -2.79 10.04 1.28
CA ILE A 238 -1.90 10.30 0.14
C ILE A 238 -0.79 11.21 0.65
N GLU A 239 0.43 10.68 0.69
CA GLU A 239 1.62 11.40 1.13
C GLU A 239 1.90 12.58 0.19
N GLY A 240 1.96 13.79 0.74
CA GLY A 240 2.24 14.98 -0.04
C GLY A 240 3.45 15.74 0.48
N LYS A 241 4.25 16.31 -0.44
CA LYS A 241 5.48 17.05 -0.11
C LYS A 241 5.28 18.19 0.92
N ARG A 242 4.09 18.80 0.94
CA ARG A 242 3.73 19.88 1.88
C ARG A 242 2.88 19.39 3.04
N ARG A 243 1.88 18.56 2.75
CA ARG A 243 0.98 17.93 3.71
C ARG A 243 0.36 16.71 3.08
N ASP A 244 -0.05 15.78 3.92
CA ASP A 244 -0.81 14.62 3.48
C ASP A 244 -2.27 14.99 3.23
N LEU A 245 -2.90 14.26 2.32
CA LEU A 245 -4.32 14.37 2.03
C LEU A 245 -5.05 13.09 2.45
N THR A 246 -6.13 13.24 3.19
CA THR A 246 -6.91 12.10 3.70
C THR A 246 -8.27 12.03 2.99
N LEU A 247 -8.63 10.84 2.51
CA LEU A 247 -9.94 10.50 1.97
C LEU A 247 -10.54 9.34 2.78
N VAL A 248 -11.67 9.61 3.45
CA VAL A 248 -12.40 8.62 4.25
C VAL A 248 -13.63 8.13 3.49
N GLY A 249 -13.80 6.82 3.42
CA GLY A 249 -14.87 6.16 2.68
C GLY A 249 -14.57 6.00 1.18
N ALA A 250 -15.44 5.28 0.48
CA ALA A 250 -15.32 5.08 -0.96
C ALA A 250 -15.79 6.33 -1.71
N LYS A 251 -14.87 7.26 -1.96
CA LYS A 251 -15.15 8.50 -2.70
C LYS A 251 -15.42 8.21 -4.17
N GLU A 252 -15.96 9.20 -4.89
CA GLU A 252 -16.06 9.12 -6.35
C GLU A 252 -14.68 9.29 -7.00
N VAL A 253 -14.52 8.80 -8.23
CA VAL A 253 -13.23 8.81 -8.95
C VAL A 253 -12.67 10.23 -9.05
N GLU A 254 -13.51 11.22 -9.29
CA GLU A 254 -13.14 12.63 -9.44
C GLU A 254 -12.53 13.21 -8.15
N GLU A 255 -12.95 12.75 -6.98
CA GLU A 255 -12.37 13.18 -5.70
C GLU A 255 -10.94 12.64 -5.54
N TYR A 256 -10.70 11.38 -5.91
CA TYR A 256 -9.36 10.80 -5.93
C TYR A 256 -8.45 11.55 -6.92
N VAL A 257 -8.92 11.78 -8.16
CA VAL A 257 -8.19 12.54 -9.18
C VAL A 257 -7.84 13.94 -8.68
N LYS A 258 -8.80 14.63 -8.05
CA LYS A 258 -8.57 15.97 -7.48
C LYS A 258 -7.47 15.94 -6.41
N ALA A 259 -7.46 14.95 -5.53
CA ALA A 259 -6.44 14.81 -4.50
C ALA A 259 -5.05 14.51 -5.09
N LEU A 260 -4.95 13.58 -6.04
CA LEU A 260 -3.70 13.24 -6.72
C LEU A 260 -3.13 14.45 -7.49
N ILE A 261 -3.98 15.19 -8.21
CA ILE A 261 -3.57 16.43 -8.90
C ILE A 261 -3.11 17.49 -7.89
N GLN A 262 -3.72 17.57 -6.72
CA GLN A 262 -3.29 18.50 -5.68
C GLN A 262 -1.88 18.16 -5.18
N VAL A 263 -1.57 16.88 -4.95
CA VAL A 263 -0.21 16.43 -4.59
C VAL A 263 0.80 16.77 -5.68
N ILE A 264 0.46 16.55 -6.96
CA ILE A 264 1.31 16.91 -8.09
C ILE A 264 1.62 18.42 -8.08
N LYS A 265 0.60 19.27 -7.91
CA LYS A 265 0.75 20.73 -7.88
C LYS A 265 1.60 21.22 -6.71
N GLU A 266 1.53 20.54 -5.56
CA GLU A 266 2.27 20.91 -4.35
C GLU A 266 3.70 20.37 -4.33
N SER A 267 4.03 19.44 -5.24
CA SER A 267 5.35 18.82 -5.37
C SER A 267 6.32 19.64 -6.21
N GLY A 268 5.79 20.52 -7.09
CA GLY A 268 6.51 21.47 -7.94
C GLY A 268 6.90 22.78 -7.28
#